data_AF-A0A5F2BYX9-F1
#
_entry.id   AF-A0A5F2BYX9-F1
#
_cell.length_a   1.000
_cell.length_b   1.000
_cell.length_c   1.000
_cell.angle_alpha   90.00
_cell.angle_beta   90.00
_cell.angle_gamma   90.00
#
_symmetry.space_group_name_H-M   'P 1'
#
loop_
_entity.id
_entity.type
_entity.pdbx_description
1 polymer ?
#
loop_
_entity_poly.entity_id
_entity_poly.type
_entity_poly.pdbx_seq_one_letter_code
_entity_poly.pdbx_strand_id
1 'polypeptide(L)'
;MVQVDVFWAYGLGAGYAMAAARQIKKLQAGETTAGSLPSVKKEEKKVPFWKNTYFISNLLYLGLLFAPSGLYLVWQFTSWETMHAGDKTMPGWLVALFGLTNISQGILGFWVVWKLIEAGKNFLAYLQVPAGYFGMFFILVHGWDGTGYKRFFSESVEQFHTWTWGTAINWLTSDVAITLYVMGLILIPVLIVSLLKIEREGWELGGAGEFSVRKSPSGFTSTIAFLATVFVGALGFAIISSMIIHQLGWTLGAIVSALVIYTLGISKFGLFQIFYKSVLQSETETGSKLQSVRSAA
;
A
#
# COMPACT_ATOMS: atom_id res chain seq x y z
N MET A 1 9.41 10.53 9.25
CA MET A 1 8.16 9.79 9.25
C MET A 1 7.10 10.58 8.51
N VAL A 2 7.06 11.91 8.62
CA VAL A 2 6.26 12.81 7.73
C VAL A 2 6.38 12.44 6.24
N GLN A 3 7.59 12.17 5.74
CA GLN A 3 7.81 11.73 4.35
C GLN A 3 7.31 10.30 4.07
N VAL A 4 7.33 9.44 5.08
CA VAL A 4 6.88 8.04 5.02
C VAL A 4 5.36 8.00 4.79
N ASP A 5 4.61 8.86 5.48
CA ASP A 5 3.15 8.87 5.41
C ASP A 5 2.61 9.27 4.04
N VAL A 6 3.35 10.08 3.27
CA VAL A 6 3.03 10.40 1.86
C VAL A 6 2.91 9.12 1.04
N PHE A 7 3.91 8.24 1.15
CA PHE A 7 3.95 6.97 0.43
C PHE A 7 2.97 5.95 1.01
N TRP A 8 2.78 5.95 2.33
CA TRP A 8 1.84 5.05 2.98
C TRP A 8 0.40 5.39 2.61
N ALA A 9 0.01 6.67 2.68
CA ALA A 9 -1.28 7.17 2.21
C ALA A 9 -1.54 6.79 0.76
N TYR A 10 -0.55 6.98 -0.12
CA TYR A 10 -0.62 6.56 -1.51
C TYR A 10 -0.91 5.06 -1.64
N GLY A 11 -0.15 4.22 -0.91
CA GLY A 11 -0.32 2.77 -0.90
C GLY A 11 -1.69 2.33 -0.38
N LEU A 12 -2.22 3.01 0.64
CA LEU A 12 -3.57 2.78 1.17
C LEU A 12 -4.64 3.07 0.11
N GLY A 13 -4.56 4.24 -0.52
CA GLY A 13 -5.47 4.63 -1.61
C GLY A 13 -5.43 3.68 -2.80
N ALA A 14 -4.22 3.29 -3.22
CA ALA A 14 -4.01 2.27 -4.23
C ALA A 14 -4.62 0.92 -3.82
N GLY A 15 -4.46 0.53 -2.55
CA GLY A 15 -5.03 -0.69 -1.98
C GLY A 15 -6.55 -0.73 -2.04
N TYR A 16 -7.21 0.36 -1.65
CA TYR A 16 -8.67 0.50 -1.77
C TYR A 16 -9.17 0.36 -3.21
N ALA A 17 -8.52 1.06 -4.15
CA ALA A 17 -8.88 0.96 -5.56
C ALA A 17 -8.62 -0.45 -6.12
N MET A 18 -7.53 -1.09 -5.70
CA MET A 18 -7.18 -2.43 -6.15
C MET A 18 -8.12 -3.50 -5.57
N ALA A 19 -8.56 -3.36 -4.32
CA ALA A 19 -9.62 -4.22 -3.76
C ALA A 19 -10.91 -4.11 -4.57
N ALA A 20 -11.23 -2.90 -5.06
CA ALA A 20 -12.40 -2.61 -5.87
C ALA A 20 -12.22 -2.87 -7.38
N ALA A 21 -11.16 -3.56 -7.83
CA ALA A 21 -10.78 -3.60 -9.24
C ALA A 21 -11.89 -4.09 -10.18
N ARG A 22 -12.62 -5.12 -9.75
CA ARG A 22 -13.70 -5.74 -10.52
C ARG A 22 -14.88 -4.78 -10.66
N GLN A 23 -15.19 -4.07 -9.58
CA GLN A 23 -16.24 -3.08 -9.54
C GLN A 23 -15.89 -1.85 -10.38
N ILE A 24 -14.65 -1.36 -10.28
CA ILE A 24 -14.15 -0.27 -11.12
C ILE A 24 -14.31 -0.62 -12.60
N LYS A 25 -13.93 -1.84 -13.01
CA LYS A 25 -14.05 -2.29 -14.39
C LYS A 25 -15.51 -2.30 -14.88
N LYS A 26 -16.45 -2.77 -14.06
CA LYS A 26 -17.88 -2.75 -14.38
C LYS A 26 -18.46 -1.34 -14.40
N LEU A 27 -18.12 -0.49 -13.43
CA LEU A 27 -18.52 0.92 -13.41
C LEU A 27 -18.04 1.68 -14.65
N GLN A 28 -16.82 1.39 -15.12
CA GLN A 28 -16.27 1.98 -16.34
C GLN A 28 -16.95 1.46 -17.61
N ALA A 29 -17.56 0.27 -17.56
CA ALA A 29 -18.41 -0.25 -18.63
C ALA A 29 -19.85 0.30 -18.60
N GLY A 30 -20.18 1.17 -17.64
CA GLY A 30 -21.53 1.72 -17.45
C GLY A 30 -22.48 0.78 -16.70
N GLU A 31 -21.96 -0.30 -16.11
CA GLU A 31 -22.75 -1.24 -15.34
C GLU A 31 -22.95 -0.76 -13.89
N THR A 32 -24.15 -0.96 -13.36
CA THR A 32 -24.44 -0.72 -11.95
C THR A 32 -23.94 -1.88 -11.09
N THR A 33 -23.01 -1.59 -10.18
CA THR A 33 -22.54 -2.51 -9.14
C THR A 33 -23.03 -2.09 -7.76
N ALA A 34 -22.81 -2.92 -6.72
CA ALA A 34 -23.14 -2.60 -5.33
C ALA A 34 -22.49 -1.28 -4.83
N GLY A 35 -21.36 -0.88 -5.42
CA GLY A 35 -20.69 0.38 -5.09
C GLY A 35 -21.12 1.61 -5.90
N SER A 36 -22.18 1.50 -6.71
CA SER A 36 -22.73 2.63 -7.46
C SER A 36 -23.48 3.57 -6.52
N LEU A 37 -23.24 4.88 -6.66
CA LEU A 37 -24.04 5.87 -5.93
C LEU A 37 -25.41 6.06 -6.60
N PRO A 38 -26.47 6.44 -5.86
CA PRO A 38 -27.77 6.75 -6.45
C PRO A 38 -27.74 7.83 -7.53
N SER A 39 -26.71 8.69 -7.50
CA SER A 39 -26.49 9.75 -8.49
C SER A 39 -25.89 9.25 -9.81
N VAL A 40 -25.42 7.99 -9.89
CA VAL A 40 -24.91 7.38 -11.12
C VAL A 40 -26.09 6.85 -11.92
N LYS A 41 -26.40 7.52 -13.04
CA LYS A 41 -27.44 7.07 -13.99
C LYS A 41 -26.87 5.97 -14.89
N LYS A 42 -27.69 4.98 -15.27
CA LYS A 42 -27.32 3.88 -16.19
C LYS A 42 -26.75 4.35 -17.54
N GLU A 43 -27.00 5.60 -17.93
CA GLU A 43 -26.58 6.17 -19.21
C GLU A 43 -25.25 6.95 -19.14
N GLU A 44 -24.66 7.15 -17.94
CA GLU A 44 -23.35 7.78 -17.82
C GLU A 44 -22.26 6.81 -18.36
N LYS A 45 -21.85 6.99 -19.62
CA LYS A 45 -20.83 6.18 -20.29
C LYS A 45 -19.47 6.13 -19.58
N LYS A 46 -19.18 7.12 -18.71
CA LYS A 46 -17.95 7.17 -17.91
C LYS A 46 -18.24 7.73 -16.53
N VAL A 47 -18.31 6.84 -15.53
CA VAL A 47 -18.42 7.23 -14.13
C VAL A 47 -17.09 7.85 -13.67
N PRO A 48 -17.08 9.08 -13.11
CA PRO A 48 -15.87 9.67 -12.54
C PRO A 48 -15.34 8.84 -11.35
N PHE A 49 -14.02 8.83 -11.14
CA PHE A 49 -13.38 8.00 -10.11
C PHE A 49 -13.84 8.33 -8.67
N TRP A 50 -14.37 9.54 -8.45
CA TRP A 50 -14.87 9.97 -7.14
C TRP A 50 -16.34 9.63 -6.89
N LYS A 51 -17.09 9.23 -7.91
CA LYS A 51 -18.53 8.92 -7.81
C LYS A 51 -18.78 7.42 -7.55
N ASN A 52 -18.18 6.86 -6.50
CA ASN A 52 -18.44 5.48 -6.06
C ASN A 52 -18.20 5.34 -4.56
N THR A 53 -18.80 4.32 -3.95
CA THR A 53 -18.68 4.07 -2.51
C THR A 53 -17.26 3.71 -2.10
N TYR A 54 -16.48 3.05 -2.96
CA TYR A 54 -15.12 2.60 -2.64
C TYR A 54 -14.15 3.78 -2.45
N PHE A 55 -14.27 4.81 -3.30
CA PHE A 55 -13.55 6.06 -3.12
C PHE A 55 -13.97 6.78 -1.84
N ILE A 56 -15.27 6.80 -1.54
CA ILE A 56 -15.77 7.40 -0.30
C ILE A 56 -15.24 6.64 0.92
N SER A 57 -15.24 5.31 0.91
CA SER A 57 -14.66 4.50 1.99
C SER A 57 -13.17 4.79 2.18
N ASN A 58 -12.41 4.92 1.09
CA ASN A 58 -11.01 5.36 1.14
C ASN A 58 -10.88 6.74 1.79
N LEU A 59 -11.67 7.73 1.34
CA LEU A 59 -11.66 9.08 1.91
C LEU A 59 -12.02 9.11 3.40
N LEU A 60 -13.01 8.33 3.82
CA LEU A 60 -13.43 8.24 5.22
C LEU A 60 -12.33 7.58 6.06
N TYR A 61 -11.70 6.51 5.57
CA TYR A 61 -10.58 5.88 6.25
C TYR A 61 -9.40 6.87 6.41
N LEU A 62 -9.04 7.57 5.33
CA LEU A 62 -7.96 8.55 5.35
C LEU A 62 -8.28 9.73 6.26
N GLY A 63 -9.47 10.32 6.13
CA GLY A 63 -9.85 11.55 6.82
C GLY A 63 -10.22 11.36 8.28
N LEU A 64 -10.82 10.22 8.65
CA LEU A 64 -11.30 9.98 10.02
C LEU A 64 -10.30 9.20 10.88
N LEU A 65 -9.41 8.41 10.26
CA LEU A 65 -8.53 7.52 11.00
C LEU A 65 -7.06 7.81 10.71
N PHE A 66 -6.62 7.68 9.46
CA PHE A 66 -5.18 7.73 9.12
C PHE A 66 -4.56 9.14 9.30
N ALA A 67 -5.18 10.19 8.74
CA ALA A 67 -4.65 11.54 8.87
C ALA A 67 -4.71 12.05 10.33
N PRO A 68 -5.80 11.86 11.09
CA PRO A 68 -5.82 12.20 12.51
C PRO A 68 -4.77 11.46 13.34
N SER A 69 -4.52 10.17 13.08
CA SER A 69 -3.46 9.43 13.79
C SER A 69 -2.07 9.99 13.49
N GLY A 70 -1.78 10.30 12.22
CA GLY A 70 -0.52 10.95 11.87
C GLY A 70 -0.37 12.33 12.51
N LEU A 71 -1.44 13.13 12.53
CA LEU A 71 -1.43 14.47 13.14
C LEU A 71 -1.16 14.38 14.65
N TYR A 72 -1.70 13.37 15.32
CA TYR A 72 -1.36 13.09 16.71
C TYR A 72 0.12 12.75 16.88
N LEU A 73 0.69 11.91 16.02
CA LEU A 73 2.13 11.57 16.09
C LEU A 73 3.01 12.80 15.84
N VAL A 74 2.69 13.63 14.85
CA VAL A 74 3.38 14.91 14.59
C VAL A 74 3.29 15.82 15.81
N TRP A 75 2.11 15.91 16.42
CA TRP A 75 1.89 16.76 17.58
C TRP A 75 2.63 16.26 18.81
N GLN A 76 2.54 14.96 19.12
CA GLN A 76 3.06 14.38 20.35
C GLN A 76 4.56 14.05 20.26
N PHE A 77 4.99 13.47 19.15
CA PHE A 77 6.34 12.95 18.94
C PHE A 77 7.05 13.66 17.77
N THR A 78 6.98 14.99 17.73
CA THR A 78 7.43 15.80 16.57
C THR A 78 8.86 15.49 16.11
N SER A 79 9.80 15.28 17.05
CA SER A 79 11.16 14.91 16.69
C SER A 79 11.21 13.57 15.99
N TRP A 80 10.64 12.52 16.57
CA TRP A 80 10.58 11.18 15.96
C TRP A 80 9.85 11.21 14.61
N GLU A 81 8.71 11.90 14.56
CA GLU A 81 7.87 11.97 13.37
C GLU A 81 8.60 12.67 12.21
N THR A 82 9.49 13.61 12.51
CA THR A 82 10.33 14.27 11.49
C THR A 82 11.67 13.56 11.25
N MET A 83 11.86 12.34 11.76
CA MET A 83 13.14 11.59 11.69
C MET A 83 14.28 12.39 12.34
N HIS A 84 13.98 13.08 13.42
CA HIS A 84 14.85 13.96 14.19
C HIS A 84 15.37 15.19 13.43
N ALA A 85 14.67 15.61 12.36
CA ALA A 85 15.01 16.81 11.61
C ALA A 85 14.30 18.08 12.12
N GLY A 86 13.20 17.94 12.86
CA GLY A 86 12.43 19.03 13.44
C GLY A 86 12.12 18.82 14.92
N ASP A 87 11.47 19.80 15.51
CA ASP A 87 11.10 19.82 16.93
C ASP A 87 9.73 20.49 17.13
N LYS A 88 9.36 20.73 18.39
CA LYS A 88 8.07 21.33 18.77
C LYS A 88 7.88 22.77 18.28
N THR A 89 8.92 23.43 17.77
CA THR A 89 8.82 24.76 17.16
C THR A 89 8.33 24.72 15.71
N MET A 90 8.06 23.53 15.17
CA MET A 90 7.59 23.34 13.80
C MET A 90 6.35 24.21 13.50
N PRO A 91 6.39 25.06 12.46
CA PRO A 91 5.27 25.91 12.08
C PRO A 91 3.98 25.13 11.84
N GLY A 92 2.85 25.65 12.34
CA GLY A 92 1.55 24.99 12.20
C GLY A 92 1.10 24.75 10.75
N TRP A 93 1.56 25.56 9.80
CA TRP A 93 1.25 25.34 8.38
C TRP A 93 1.90 24.06 7.82
N LEU A 94 3.06 23.64 8.34
CA LEU A 94 3.68 22.36 7.97
C LEU A 94 2.87 21.18 8.51
N VAL A 95 2.33 21.30 9.72
CA VAL A 95 1.42 20.31 10.30
C VAL A 95 0.13 20.20 9.47
N ALA A 96 -0.44 21.33 9.06
CA ALA A 96 -1.61 21.36 8.19
C ALA A 96 -1.31 20.75 6.81
N LEU A 97 -0.16 21.08 6.22
CA LEU A 97 0.29 20.51 4.95
C LEU A 97 0.46 18.99 5.05
N PHE A 98 1.02 18.49 6.15
CA PHE A 98 1.15 17.06 6.40
C PHE A 98 -0.21 16.34 6.42
N GLY A 99 -1.20 16.89 7.14
CA GLY A 99 -2.57 16.35 7.14
C GLY A 99 -3.19 16.34 5.73
N LEU A 100 -2.99 17.43 4.98
CA LEU A 100 -3.43 17.54 3.58
C LEU A 100 -2.76 16.50 2.68
N THR A 101 -1.45 16.25 2.86
CA THR A 101 -0.73 15.26 2.05
C THR A 101 -1.24 13.85 2.31
N ASN A 102 -1.57 13.49 3.55
CA ASN A 102 -2.09 12.15 3.85
C ASN A 102 -3.41 11.86 3.14
N ILE A 103 -4.27 12.86 2.97
CA ILE A 103 -5.53 12.68 2.23
C ILE A 103 -5.28 12.75 0.72
N SER A 104 -4.59 13.79 0.25
CA SER A 104 -4.37 14.00 -1.19
C SER A 104 -3.56 12.90 -1.87
N GLN A 105 -2.56 12.32 -1.18
CA GLN A 105 -1.78 11.21 -1.72
C GLN A 105 -2.59 9.91 -1.77
N GLY A 106 -3.47 9.66 -0.81
CA GLY A 106 -4.40 8.54 -0.88
C GLY A 106 -5.46 8.71 -1.99
N ILE A 107 -5.89 9.93 -2.27
CA ILE A 107 -6.70 10.23 -3.47
C ILE A 107 -5.90 9.92 -4.74
N LEU A 108 -4.64 10.37 -4.81
CA LEU A 108 -3.77 10.14 -5.96
C LEU A 108 -3.56 8.64 -6.21
N GLY A 109 -3.23 7.86 -5.17
CA GLY A 109 -3.04 6.41 -5.28
C GLY A 109 -4.28 5.71 -5.81
N PHE A 110 -5.46 6.09 -5.30
CA PHE A 110 -6.74 5.56 -5.79
C PHE A 110 -6.95 5.91 -7.28
N TRP A 111 -6.71 7.17 -7.67
CA TRP A 111 -6.89 7.64 -9.03
C TRP A 111 -5.93 6.98 -10.03
N VAL A 112 -4.66 6.80 -9.67
CA VAL A 112 -3.68 6.13 -10.54
C VAL A 112 -4.11 4.69 -10.82
N VAL A 113 -4.52 3.95 -9.79
CA VAL A 113 -5.03 2.58 -9.94
C VAL A 113 -6.28 2.56 -10.81
N TRP A 114 -7.23 3.47 -10.57
CA TRP A 114 -8.43 3.61 -11.42
C TRP A 114 -8.06 3.78 -12.89
N LYS A 115 -7.10 4.65 -13.20
CA LYS A 115 -6.64 4.93 -14.57
C LYS A 115 -5.90 3.76 -15.21
N LEU A 116 -5.11 3.04 -14.44
CA LEU A 116 -4.42 1.84 -14.93
C LEU A 116 -5.41 0.71 -15.23
N ILE A 117 -6.46 0.55 -14.42
CA ILE A 117 -7.56 -0.39 -14.68
C ILE A 117 -8.34 0.05 -15.92
N GLU A 118 -8.64 1.34 -16.09
CA GLU A 118 -9.29 1.89 -17.31
C GLU A 118 -8.49 1.54 -18.57
N ALA A 119 -7.16 1.58 -18.46
CA ALA A 119 -6.23 1.23 -19.53
C ALA A 119 -6.00 -0.28 -19.71
N GLY A 120 -6.65 -1.14 -18.93
CA GLY A 120 -6.46 -2.60 -18.94
C GLY A 120 -5.10 -3.08 -18.39
N LYS A 121 -4.34 -2.18 -17.74
CA LYS A 121 -3.00 -2.45 -17.18
C LYS A 121 -3.10 -2.96 -15.74
N ASN A 122 -3.81 -4.06 -15.52
CA ASN A 122 -4.23 -4.52 -14.19
C ASN A 122 -3.05 -4.84 -13.26
N PHE A 123 -2.02 -5.52 -13.76
CA PHE A 123 -0.84 -5.81 -12.95
C PHE A 123 -0.07 -4.54 -12.56
N LEU A 124 0.04 -3.55 -13.46
CA LEU A 124 0.67 -2.26 -13.13
C LEU A 124 -0.17 -1.48 -12.12
N ALA A 125 -1.50 -1.62 -12.18
CA ALA A 125 -2.40 -1.06 -11.17
C ALA A 125 -2.12 -1.69 -9.80
N TYR A 126 -1.98 -3.01 -9.74
CA TYR A 126 -1.60 -3.71 -8.52
C TYR A 126 -0.24 -3.27 -7.99
N LEU A 127 0.77 -3.11 -8.84
CA LEU A 127 2.11 -2.67 -8.43
C LEU A 127 2.14 -1.31 -7.73
N GLN A 128 1.10 -0.48 -7.87
CA GLN A 128 1.00 0.78 -7.11
C GLN A 128 0.91 0.54 -5.60
N VAL A 129 0.32 -0.58 -5.17
CA VAL A 129 0.22 -0.96 -3.76
C VAL A 129 1.62 -1.23 -3.17
N PRO A 130 2.40 -2.23 -3.62
CA PRO A 130 3.74 -2.45 -3.11
C PRO A 130 4.69 -1.29 -3.40
N ALA A 131 4.47 -0.47 -4.44
CA ALA A 131 5.29 0.72 -4.68
C ALA A 131 5.13 1.77 -3.57
N GLY A 132 3.89 2.03 -3.12
CA GLY A 132 3.64 2.91 -1.97
C GLY A 132 4.29 2.37 -0.69
N TYR A 133 4.06 1.10 -0.37
CA TYR A 133 4.70 0.47 0.80
C TYR A 133 6.22 0.41 0.69
N PHE A 134 6.78 0.21 -0.52
CA PHE A 134 8.22 0.22 -0.75
C PHE A 134 8.81 1.59 -0.47
N GLY A 135 8.20 2.67 -0.97
CA GLY A 135 8.65 4.04 -0.68
C GLY A 135 8.65 4.34 0.82
N MET A 136 7.58 3.95 1.51
CA MET A 136 7.49 4.03 2.97
C MET A 136 8.64 3.25 3.65
N PHE A 137 8.79 1.96 3.38
CA PHE A 137 9.82 1.14 4.04
C PHE A 137 11.24 1.55 3.64
N PHE A 138 11.46 2.02 2.42
CA PHE A 138 12.77 2.49 1.98
C PHE A 138 13.22 3.71 2.78
N ILE A 139 12.31 4.65 3.06
CA ILE A 139 12.61 5.79 3.94
C ILE A 139 12.86 5.32 5.37
N LEU A 140 12.07 4.37 5.88
CA LEU A 140 12.26 3.81 7.23
C LEU A 140 13.58 3.09 7.39
N VAL A 141 14.01 2.32 6.39
CA VAL A 141 15.21 1.50 6.47
C VAL A 141 16.45 2.32 6.12
N HIS A 142 16.42 3.02 4.98
CA HIS A 142 17.57 3.74 4.44
C HIS A 142 17.61 5.21 4.88
N GLY A 143 16.48 5.91 4.82
CA GLY A 143 16.44 7.37 5.02
C GLY A 143 17.19 8.13 3.92
N TRP A 144 17.49 9.40 4.15
CA TRP A 144 18.23 10.24 3.18
C TRP A 144 19.76 10.11 3.28
N ASP A 145 20.26 9.60 4.40
CA ASP A 145 21.70 9.51 4.74
C ASP A 145 22.17 8.08 5.06
N GLY A 146 21.33 7.07 4.79
CA GLY A 146 21.62 5.67 5.10
C GLY A 146 21.38 5.30 6.57
N THR A 147 20.88 6.21 7.41
CA THR A 147 20.63 5.99 8.84
C THR A 147 19.14 5.89 9.21
N GLY A 148 18.25 5.71 8.22
CA GLY A 148 16.80 5.68 8.42
C GLY A 148 16.36 4.77 9.58
N TYR A 149 16.84 3.53 9.61
CA TYR A 149 16.46 2.58 10.65
C TYR A 149 16.91 3.03 12.05
N LYS A 150 18.06 3.72 12.15
CA LYS A 150 18.55 4.27 13.43
C LYS A 150 17.60 5.36 13.93
N ARG A 151 17.15 6.25 13.03
CA ARG A 151 16.19 7.31 13.34
C ARG A 151 14.83 6.74 13.75
N PHE A 152 14.35 5.72 13.03
CA PHE A 152 13.09 5.05 13.36
C PHE A 152 13.13 4.40 14.75
N PHE A 153 14.21 3.69 15.07
CA PHE A 153 14.41 2.98 16.33
C PHE A 153 15.06 3.83 17.43
N SER A 154 14.91 5.16 17.38
CA SER A 154 15.35 6.09 18.43
C SER A 154 14.17 6.93 18.87
N GLU A 155 13.84 6.94 20.16
CA GLU A 155 12.74 7.78 20.65
C GLU A 155 13.13 9.26 20.66
N SER A 156 14.41 9.56 20.94
CA SER A 156 14.95 10.90 21.06
C SER A 156 16.19 11.13 20.19
N VAL A 157 16.55 12.40 20.00
CA VAL A 157 17.74 12.81 19.25
C VAL A 157 19.03 12.30 19.91
N GLU A 158 19.07 12.29 21.25
CA GLU A 158 20.21 11.80 22.03
C GLU A 158 20.43 10.30 21.84
N GLN A 159 19.33 9.52 21.83
CA GLN A 159 19.37 8.10 21.53
C GLN A 159 19.82 7.83 20.09
N PHE A 160 19.42 8.67 19.14
CA PHE A 160 19.88 8.58 17.76
C PHE A 160 21.39 8.83 17.62
N HIS A 161 21.94 9.82 18.34
CA HIS A 161 23.38 10.10 18.29
C HIS A 161 24.25 9.02 18.94
N THR A 162 23.73 8.34 19.97
CA THR A 162 24.44 7.27 20.69
C THR A 162 23.91 5.88 20.32
N TRP A 163 23.37 5.74 19.11
CA TRP A 163 22.60 4.57 18.70
C TRP A 163 23.35 3.24 18.82
N THR A 164 22.69 2.27 19.44
CA THR A 164 23.13 0.87 19.49
C THR A 164 21.94 -0.07 19.24
N TRP A 165 22.20 -1.37 19.08
CA TRP A 165 21.11 -2.35 19.03
C TRP A 165 20.28 -2.41 20.32
N GLY A 166 20.85 -2.02 21.47
CA GLY A 166 20.09 -1.86 22.71
C GLY A 166 19.05 -0.75 22.61
N THR A 167 19.35 0.34 21.90
CA THR A 167 18.40 1.43 21.61
C THR A 167 17.16 0.90 20.88
N ALA A 168 17.36 0.05 19.87
CA ALA A 168 16.25 -0.51 19.10
C ALA A 168 15.35 -1.44 19.93
N ILE A 169 15.93 -2.22 20.85
CA ILE A 169 15.16 -3.09 21.75
C ILE A 169 14.34 -2.23 22.72
N ASN A 170 14.95 -1.22 23.32
CA ASN A 170 14.28 -0.32 24.26
C ASN A 170 13.17 0.50 23.58
N TRP A 171 13.34 0.85 22.31
CA TRP A 171 12.32 1.55 21.53
C TRP A 171 11.01 0.77 21.46
N LEU A 172 11.02 -0.57 21.45
CA LEU A 172 9.80 -1.40 21.35
C LEU A 172 8.83 -1.20 22.51
N THR A 173 9.30 -0.67 23.64
CA THR A 173 8.51 -0.34 24.83
C THR A 173 8.42 1.17 25.09
N SER A 174 8.89 2.00 24.15
CA SER A 174 8.78 3.46 24.24
C SER A 174 7.35 3.95 24.10
N ASP A 175 7.09 5.19 24.49
CA ASP A 175 5.78 5.83 24.34
C ASP A 175 5.36 5.91 22.87
N VAL A 176 6.33 6.11 21.97
CA VAL A 176 6.12 6.09 20.52
C VAL A 176 5.61 4.71 20.07
N ALA A 177 6.34 3.64 20.41
CA ALA A 177 5.96 2.29 19.98
C ALA A 177 4.61 1.85 20.55
N ILE A 178 4.35 2.13 21.84
CA ILE A 178 3.06 1.85 22.48
C ILE A 178 1.93 2.59 21.76
N THR A 179 2.13 3.87 21.44
CA THR A 179 1.16 4.65 20.66
C THR A 179 0.88 4.01 19.30
N LEU A 180 1.93 3.61 18.57
CA LEU A 180 1.79 2.93 17.27
C LEU A 180 1.04 1.60 17.39
N TYR A 181 1.27 0.82 18.45
CA TYR A 181 0.53 -0.42 18.68
C TYR A 181 -0.95 -0.16 18.93
N VAL A 182 -1.28 0.80 19.80
CA VAL A 182 -2.66 1.17 20.12
C VAL A 182 -3.39 1.68 18.88
N MET A 183 -2.75 2.55 18.10
CA MET A 183 -3.28 3.00 16.82
C MET A 183 -3.44 1.83 15.83
N GLY A 184 -2.44 0.96 15.73
CA GLY A 184 -2.45 -0.22 14.86
C GLY A 184 -3.59 -1.18 15.17
N LEU A 185 -3.95 -1.37 16.44
CA LEU A 185 -5.09 -2.18 16.88
C LEU A 185 -6.44 -1.67 16.35
N ILE A 186 -6.53 -0.40 15.96
CA ILE A 186 -7.74 0.18 15.37
C ILE A 186 -7.57 0.27 13.85
N LEU A 187 -6.48 0.88 13.39
CA LEU A 187 -6.24 1.19 11.98
C LEU A 187 -6.15 -0.06 11.10
N ILE A 188 -5.42 -1.09 11.56
CA ILE A 188 -5.16 -2.29 10.76
C ILE A 188 -6.41 -3.16 10.64
N PRO A 189 -7.15 -3.49 11.71
CA PRO A 189 -8.39 -4.26 11.58
C PRO A 189 -9.44 -3.56 10.73
N VAL A 190 -9.63 -2.24 10.91
CA VAL A 190 -10.58 -1.48 10.09
C VAL A 190 -10.18 -1.50 8.62
N LEU A 191 -8.88 -1.34 8.32
CA LEU A 191 -8.37 -1.45 6.95
C LEU A 191 -8.65 -2.83 6.35
N ILE A 192 -8.23 -3.90 7.03
CA ILE A 192 -8.36 -5.28 6.53
C ILE A 192 -9.82 -5.64 6.32
N VAL A 193 -10.70 -5.34 7.28
CA VAL A 193 -12.14 -5.62 7.16
C VAL A 193 -12.75 -4.85 5.99
N SER A 194 -12.38 -3.57 5.83
CA SER A 194 -12.85 -2.73 4.73
C SER A 194 -12.41 -3.28 3.37
N LEU A 195 -11.11 -3.58 3.20
CA LEU A 195 -10.58 -4.15 1.96
C LEU A 195 -11.21 -5.51 1.65
N LEU A 196 -11.29 -6.42 2.64
CA LEU A 196 -11.89 -7.75 2.45
C LEU A 196 -13.37 -7.68 2.09
N LYS A 197 -14.12 -6.75 2.66
CA LYS A 197 -15.52 -6.54 2.29
C LYS A 197 -15.61 -6.17 0.81
N ILE A 198 -14.81 -5.21 0.37
CA ILE A 198 -14.76 -4.75 -1.02
C ILE A 198 -14.32 -5.90 -1.96
N GLU A 199 -13.32 -6.68 -1.58
CA GLU A 199 -12.87 -7.83 -2.38
C GLU A 199 -13.95 -8.90 -2.52
N ARG A 200 -14.67 -9.21 -1.43
CA ARG A 200 -15.79 -10.18 -1.43
C ARG A 200 -16.91 -9.77 -2.37
N GLU A 201 -17.32 -8.50 -2.33
CA GLU A 201 -18.28 -7.95 -3.30
C GLU A 201 -17.76 -8.12 -4.74
N GLY A 202 -16.44 -7.97 -4.94
CA GLY A 202 -15.80 -8.18 -6.24
C GLY A 202 -15.86 -9.64 -6.69
N TRP A 203 -15.67 -10.60 -5.77
CA TRP A 203 -15.73 -12.03 -6.09
C TRP A 203 -17.12 -12.47 -6.54
N GLU A 204 -18.17 -11.95 -5.90
CA GLU A 204 -19.57 -12.22 -6.25
C GLU A 204 -19.95 -11.73 -7.65
N LEU A 205 -19.34 -10.63 -8.09
CA LEU A 205 -19.53 -10.09 -9.45
C LEU A 205 -18.87 -10.94 -10.53
N GLY A 206 -18.01 -11.89 -10.15
CA GLY A 206 -17.18 -12.67 -11.03
C GLY A 206 -16.17 -11.83 -11.82
N GLY A 207 -15.63 -12.40 -12.87
CA GLY A 207 -14.73 -11.70 -13.79
C GLY A 207 -14.38 -12.57 -14.98
N ALA A 208 -13.97 -11.92 -16.07
CA ALA A 208 -13.45 -12.59 -17.27
C ALA A 208 -11.97 -12.24 -17.46
N GLY A 209 -11.20 -13.17 -18.04
CA GLY A 209 -9.76 -13.01 -18.24
C GLY A 209 -9.00 -12.93 -16.91
N GLU A 210 -8.14 -11.92 -16.76
CA GLU A 210 -7.23 -11.76 -15.60
C GLU A 210 -7.94 -11.57 -14.25
N PHE A 211 -9.21 -11.19 -14.25
CA PHE A 211 -10.03 -11.03 -13.03
C PHE A 211 -10.95 -12.22 -12.74
N SER A 212 -10.81 -13.34 -13.47
CA SER A 212 -11.51 -14.58 -13.13
C SER A 212 -11.27 -14.93 -11.66
N VAL A 213 -12.28 -15.50 -11.01
CA VAL A 213 -12.24 -15.79 -9.57
C VAL A 213 -12.07 -17.28 -9.39
N ARG A 214 -11.17 -17.70 -8.49
CA ARG A 214 -11.03 -19.10 -8.09
C ARG A 214 -12.39 -19.65 -7.62
N LYS A 215 -12.63 -20.95 -7.86
CA LYS A 215 -13.85 -21.64 -7.42
C LYS A 215 -14.18 -21.50 -5.93
N SER A 216 -13.18 -21.28 -5.08
CA SER A 216 -13.36 -21.11 -3.63
C SER A 216 -12.42 -20.01 -3.12
N PRO A 217 -12.78 -18.72 -3.27
CA PRO A 217 -11.95 -17.63 -2.81
C PRO A 217 -11.92 -17.59 -1.28
N SER A 218 -10.77 -17.27 -0.71
CA SER A 218 -10.58 -17.21 0.74
C SER A 218 -10.09 -15.83 1.18
N GLY A 219 -10.84 -15.17 2.05
CA GLY A 219 -10.43 -13.90 2.68
C GLY A 219 -9.16 -14.04 3.50
N PHE A 220 -8.95 -15.19 4.14
CA PHE A 220 -7.71 -15.46 4.88
C PHE A 220 -6.50 -15.49 3.94
N THR A 221 -6.62 -16.21 2.81
CA THR A 221 -5.55 -16.28 1.80
C THR A 221 -5.27 -14.92 1.16
N SER A 222 -6.32 -14.14 0.83
CA SER A 222 -6.15 -12.78 0.32
C SER A 222 -5.41 -11.89 1.33
N THR A 223 -5.82 -11.93 2.60
CA THR A 223 -5.20 -11.15 3.67
C THR A 223 -3.73 -11.51 3.85
N ILE A 224 -3.40 -12.81 3.91
CA ILE A 224 -2.00 -13.25 4.00
C ILE A 224 -1.21 -12.79 2.79
N ALA A 225 -1.76 -12.89 1.58
CA ALA A 225 -1.08 -12.44 0.38
C ALA A 225 -0.86 -10.92 0.36
N PHE A 226 -1.81 -10.14 0.88
CA PHE A 226 -1.67 -8.70 1.04
C PHE A 226 -0.58 -8.37 2.07
N LEU A 227 -0.58 -9.02 3.24
CA LEU A 227 0.47 -8.84 4.25
C LEU A 227 1.83 -9.27 3.72
N ALA A 228 1.91 -10.35 2.94
CA ALA A 228 3.14 -10.79 2.28
C ALA A 228 3.61 -9.78 1.23
N THR A 229 2.69 -9.15 0.48
CA THR A 229 3.01 -8.05 -0.45
C THR A 229 3.71 -6.91 0.29
N VAL A 230 3.20 -6.54 1.46
CA VAL A 230 3.73 -5.45 2.30
C VAL A 230 5.05 -5.84 2.95
N PHE A 231 5.07 -6.91 3.75
CA PHE A 231 6.22 -7.23 4.62
C PHE A 231 7.30 -8.08 3.93
N VAL A 232 6.94 -8.99 3.04
CA VAL A 232 7.94 -9.81 2.33
C VAL A 232 8.38 -9.11 1.06
N GLY A 233 7.43 -8.61 0.27
CA GLY A 233 7.71 -7.90 -0.97
C GLY A 233 8.33 -6.53 -0.70
N ALA A 234 7.52 -5.55 -0.30
CA ALA A 234 7.95 -4.16 -0.22
C ALA A 234 9.07 -3.92 0.81
N LEU A 235 8.91 -4.40 2.06
CA LEU A 235 9.96 -4.26 3.08
C LEU A 235 11.23 -5.07 2.73
N GLY A 236 11.08 -6.31 2.26
CA GLY A 236 12.23 -7.13 1.84
C GLY A 236 13.06 -6.44 0.75
N PHE A 237 12.40 -5.92 -0.29
CA PHE A 237 13.09 -5.16 -1.33
C PHE A 237 13.67 -3.84 -0.83
N ALA A 238 13.03 -3.14 0.11
CA ALA A 238 13.58 -1.93 0.73
C ALA A 238 14.89 -2.22 1.49
N ILE A 239 14.94 -3.31 2.27
CA ILE A 239 16.14 -3.76 2.98
C ILE A 239 17.26 -4.10 2.00
N ILE A 240 16.96 -4.92 0.98
CA ILE A 240 17.94 -5.30 -0.05
C ILE A 240 18.48 -4.05 -0.76
N SER A 241 17.60 -3.10 -1.10
CA SER A 241 17.99 -1.85 -1.76
C SER A 241 18.91 -1.01 -0.87
N SER A 242 18.59 -0.88 0.41
CA SER A 242 19.44 -0.18 1.38
C SER A 242 20.83 -0.82 1.45
N MET A 243 20.90 -2.15 1.58
CA MET A 243 22.18 -2.89 1.62
C MET A 243 23.02 -2.67 0.36
N ILE A 244 22.39 -2.74 -0.83
CA ILE A 244 23.07 -2.52 -2.10
C ILE A 244 23.60 -1.08 -2.21
N ILE A 245 22.80 -0.08 -1.81
CA ILE A 245 23.21 1.33 -1.83
C ILE A 245 24.36 1.60 -0.86
N HIS A 246 24.35 0.99 0.33
CA HIS A 246 25.46 1.09 1.27
C HIS A 246 26.76 0.51 0.71
N GLN A 247 26.70 -0.54 -0.11
CA GLN A 247 27.88 -1.18 -0.69
C GLN A 247 28.39 -0.50 -1.97
N LEU A 248 27.49 -0.03 -2.84
CA LEU A 248 27.82 0.46 -4.18
C LEU A 248 27.70 1.97 -4.33
N GLY A 249 27.28 2.67 -3.28
CA GLY A 249 26.92 4.09 -3.32
C GLY A 249 25.60 4.34 -4.03
N TRP A 250 25.14 5.60 -3.99
CA TRP A 250 23.81 5.98 -4.46
C TRP A 250 23.52 5.67 -5.92
N THR A 251 24.40 6.05 -6.84
CA THR A 251 24.10 5.97 -8.28
C THR A 251 24.09 4.52 -8.75
N LEU A 252 25.20 3.80 -8.55
CA LEU A 252 25.31 2.40 -8.97
C LEU A 252 24.38 1.52 -8.14
N GLY A 253 24.29 1.76 -6.83
CA GLY A 253 23.41 1.00 -5.95
C GLY A 253 21.93 1.14 -6.29
N ALA A 254 21.46 2.33 -6.67
CA ALA A 254 20.07 2.51 -7.12
C ALA A 254 19.78 1.78 -8.43
N ILE A 255 20.71 1.80 -9.39
CA ILE A 255 20.57 1.06 -10.66
C ILE A 255 20.50 -0.44 -10.39
N VAL A 256 21.42 -0.98 -9.59
CA VAL A 256 21.46 -2.40 -9.25
C VAL A 256 20.23 -2.81 -8.44
N SER A 257 19.80 -1.99 -7.48
CA SER A 257 18.55 -2.21 -6.72
C SER A 257 17.34 -2.29 -7.66
N ALA A 258 17.20 -1.35 -8.61
CA ALA A 258 16.11 -1.37 -9.58
C ALA A 258 16.12 -2.64 -10.44
N LEU A 259 17.30 -3.10 -10.88
CA LEU A 259 17.46 -4.36 -11.60
C LEU A 259 17.06 -5.57 -10.75
N VAL A 260 17.44 -5.61 -9.48
CA VAL A 260 17.05 -6.68 -8.54
C VAL A 260 15.53 -6.69 -8.31
N ILE A 261 14.93 -5.54 -8.06
CA ILE A 261 13.46 -5.42 -7.88
C ILE A 261 12.74 -5.83 -9.16
N TYR A 262 13.24 -5.42 -10.32
CA TYR A 262 12.63 -5.80 -11.59
C TYR A 262 12.70 -7.32 -11.82
N THR A 263 13.88 -7.90 -11.67
CA THR A 263 14.12 -9.32 -11.95
C THR A 263 13.42 -10.24 -10.95
N LEU A 264 13.54 -9.99 -9.65
CA LEU A 264 13.00 -10.84 -8.60
C LEU A 264 11.57 -10.47 -8.19
N GLY A 265 11.17 -9.22 -8.36
CA GLY A 265 9.87 -8.71 -7.92
C GLY A 265 8.85 -8.61 -9.04
N ILE A 266 9.15 -7.83 -10.08
CA ILE A 266 8.18 -7.39 -11.10
C ILE A 266 8.07 -8.35 -12.29
N SER A 267 9.13 -9.08 -12.62
CA SER A 267 9.20 -9.97 -13.78
C SER A 267 8.05 -10.98 -13.82
N LYS A 268 7.86 -11.66 -14.96
CA LYS A 268 6.78 -12.66 -15.13
C LYS A 268 6.79 -13.77 -14.06
N PHE A 269 7.97 -14.08 -13.52
CA PHE A 269 8.18 -15.07 -12.46
C PHE A 269 8.48 -14.42 -11.10
N GLY A 270 8.39 -13.09 -11.04
CA GLY A 270 8.69 -12.32 -9.84
C GLY A 270 7.63 -12.49 -8.76
N LEU A 271 8.05 -12.16 -7.54
CA LEU A 271 7.26 -12.34 -6.33
C LEU A 271 5.90 -11.61 -6.39
N PHE A 272 5.86 -10.41 -6.97
CA PHE A 272 4.63 -9.62 -7.04
C PHE A 272 3.58 -10.22 -7.98
N GLN A 273 3.96 -11.03 -8.99
CA GLN A 273 3.00 -11.76 -9.81
C GLN A 273 2.26 -12.84 -9.02
N ILE A 274 2.98 -13.52 -8.12
CA ILE A 274 2.42 -14.55 -7.24
C ILE A 274 1.46 -13.90 -6.25
N PHE A 275 1.88 -12.80 -5.64
CA PHE A 275 1.05 -12.05 -4.70
C PHE A 275 -0.17 -11.43 -5.38
N TYR A 276 -0.03 -10.82 -6.55
CA TYR A 276 -1.15 -10.28 -7.34
C TYR A 276 -2.28 -11.29 -7.52
N LYS A 277 -1.95 -12.49 -8.01
CA LYS A 277 -2.92 -13.56 -8.22
C LYS A 277 -3.53 -14.07 -6.91
N SER A 278 -2.76 -14.05 -5.83
CA SER A 278 -3.20 -14.52 -4.52
C SER A 278 -4.08 -13.49 -3.79
N VAL A 279 -3.77 -12.19 -3.86
CA VAL A 279 -4.63 -11.12 -3.33
C VAL A 279 -5.96 -11.11 -4.08
N LEU A 280 -5.91 -11.07 -5.42
CA LEU A 280 -7.13 -11.02 -6.21
C LEU A 280 -7.90 -12.35 -6.25
N GLN A 281 -7.35 -13.43 -5.70
CA GLN A 281 -7.92 -14.78 -5.79
C GLN A 281 -8.19 -15.18 -7.25
N SER A 282 -7.28 -14.83 -8.16
CA SER A 282 -7.43 -15.12 -9.59
C SER A 282 -7.06 -16.57 -9.93
N GLU A 283 -7.71 -17.13 -10.96
CA GLU A 283 -7.36 -18.47 -11.45
C GLU A 283 -5.95 -18.48 -12.06
N THR A 284 -5.20 -19.54 -11.78
CA THR A 284 -3.90 -19.77 -12.42
C THR A 284 -4.15 -20.47 -13.76
N GLU A 285 -3.65 -19.93 -14.87
CA GLU A 285 -3.83 -20.47 -16.23
C GLU A 285 -3.42 -21.95 -16.43
N THR A 286 -2.81 -22.58 -15.43
CA THR A 286 -2.38 -23.99 -15.45
C THR A 286 -3.51 -24.99 -15.67
N GLY A 287 -4.79 -24.62 -15.49
CA GLY A 287 -5.93 -25.52 -15.71
C GLY A 287 -6.35 -25.70 -17.18
N SER A 288 -6.13 -24.70 -18.04
CA SER A 288 -6.68 -24.72 -19.41
C SER A 288 -5.87 -25.63 -20.36
N LYS A 289 -4.54 -25.65 -20.25
CA LYS A 289 -3.68 -26.46 -21.14
C LYS A 289 -3.73 -27.96 -20.87
N LEU A 290 -4.09 -28.38 -19.66
CA LEU A 290 -4.19 -29.82 -19.33
C LEU A 290 -5.52 -30.44 -19.78
N GLN A 291 -6.59 -29.65 -19.91
CA GLN A 291 -7.86 -30.14 -20.45
C GLN A 291 -7.82 -30.28 -21.98
N SER A 292 -7.13 -29.39 -22.71
CA SER A 292 -7.04 -29.51 -24.18
C SER A 292 -6.21 -30.71 -24.64
N VAL A 293 -5.29 -31.20 -23.80
CA VAL A 293 -4.48 -32.40 -24.10
C VAL A 293 -5.26 -33.69 -23.82
N ARG A 294 -6.21 -33.69 -22.87
CA ARG A 294 -7.04 -34.87 -22.56
C ARG A 294 -8.26 -35.04 -23.47
N SER A 295 -8.69 -34.00 -24.18
CA SER A 295 -9.75 -34.10 -25.19
C SER A 295 -9.23 -34.39 -26.60
N ALA A 296 -7.91 -34.50 -26.77
CA ALA A 296 -7.23 -34.79 -28.03
C ALA A 296 -6.50 -36.15 -28.04
N ALA A 297 -6.67 -36.95 -26.99
CA ALA A 297 -6.19 -38.32 -26.84
C ALA A 297 -7.38 -39.26 -26.62
#